data_AF-A0A924QMR2-F1
#
_entry.id   AF-A0A924QMR2-F1
#
_cell.length_a   1.000
_cell.length_b   1.000
_cell.length_c   1.000
_cell.angle_alpha   90.00
_cell.angle_beta   90.00
_cell.angle_gamma   90.00
#
_symmetry.space_group_name_H-M   'P 1'
#
loop_
_entity.id
_entity.type
_entity.pdbx_description
1 polymer ?
#
loop_
_entity_poly.entity_id
_entity_poly.type
_entity_poly.pdbx_seq_one_letter_code
_entity_poly.pdbx_strand_id
1 'polypeptide(L)'
;MSELRSLLNNLNPDADLAARHVWLINLFAWIRGDGASVDGAVARVQSFIDAAAAQPEFGMRLKAWWRTLRQTVEVTTLLADFGFAPRTAFFSELGVRLRRKMLPGTPETIDSAELFPLVAPTRFDALWLAALTEKQIDQLVALLTSDVAADTLAWQHNVMDALTYCNAQIRATGFAPELRLRMDTANDDDRAFHPLSADLDALRLIFFKIYQNNSTAVIQNAGSGSLAADNEPLDAAIASYRARLETCRQAINGVYVHLQDNGISVGLVFMLRQLRERIVRMRELLDALTTPKPAVTAVKLLSRRVTMGQDGKSIGALISANSTLLSAKMAERSSEVGEHYITRDGAEYRTMLGKAMGGGAITAFTTLLKFMVMGFGLTAFWGGFWAGCVYAGSFVLIQLLQLTLATKQPAMTAPAMAA
;
A
#
# COMPACT_ATOMS: atom_id res chain seq x y z
N MET A 1 -31.13 23.13 -0.62
CA MET A 1 -32.05 22.62 0.43
C MET A 1 -32.99 21.52 -0.07
N SER A 2 -33.52 21.57 -1.30
CA SER A 2 -34.36 20.51 -1.88
C SER A 2 -33.65 19.14 -1.95
N GLU A 3 -32.40 19.12 -2.40
CA GLU A 3 -31.60 17.89 -2.47
C GLU A 3 -31.36 17.24 -1.11
N LEU A 4 -31.01 18.03 -0.08
CA LEU A 4 -30.85 17.53 1.29
C LEU A 4 -32.16 16.92 1.81
N ARG A 5 -33.30 17.60 1.62
CA ARG A 5 -34.60 17.04 2.01
C ARG A 5 -34.91 15.72 1.33
N SER A 6 -34.60 15.60 0.03
CA SER A 6 -34.76 14.33 -0.70
C SER A 6 -33.86 13.23 -0.13
N LEU A 7 -32.59 13.54 0.20
CA LEU A 7 -31.68 12.58 0.83
C LEU A 7 -32.20 12.09 2.19
N LEU A 8 -32.70 13.00 3.03
CA LEU A 8 -33.24 12.65 4.35
C LEU A 8 -34.49 11.77 4.22
N ASN A 9 -35.38 12.07 3.27
CA ASN A 9 -36.60 11.30 3.04
C ASN A 9 -36.30 9.88 2.52
N ASN A 10 -35.32 9.75 1.63
CA ASN A 10 -34.97 8.49 0.97
C ASN A 10 -34.15 7.52 1.85
N LEU A 11 -33.79 7.91 3.07
CA LEU A 11 -33.12 7.00 3.99
C LEU A 11 -34.08 5.88 4.43
N ASN A 12 -33.78 4.65 4.00
CA ASN A 12 -34.48 3.44 4.38
C ASN A 12 -33.51 2.40 4.97
N PRO A 13 -33.56 2.12 6.29
CA PRO A 13 -32.73 1.11 6.95
C PRO A 13 -32.98 -0.32 6.47
N ASP A 14 -34.19 -0.62 5.99
CA ASP A 14 -34.65 -1.95 5.59
C ASP A 14 -34.52 -2.17 4.07
N ALA A 15 -33.94 -1.21 3.35
CA ALA A 15 -33.64 -1.37 1.93
C ALA A 15 -32.57 -2.44 1.70
N ASP A 16 -32.52 -2.96 0.47
CA ASP A 16 -31.47 -3.88 0.07
C ASP A 16 -30.05 -3.29 0.25
N LEU A 17 -29.05 -4.15 0.19
CA LEU A 17 -27.65 -3.77 0.43
C LEU A 17 -27.19 -2.65 -0.52
N ALA A 18 -27.49 -2.78 -1.81
CA ALA A 18 -27.07 -1.84 -2.83
C ALA A 18 -27.71 -0.45 -2.61
N ALA A 19 -29.01 -0.39 -2.35
CA ALA A 19 -29.73 0.85 -2.09
C ALA A 19 -29.20 1.58 -0.85
N ARG A 20 -28.88 0.86 0.23
CA ARG A 20 -28.26 1.44 1.43
C ARG A 20 -26.90 2.06 1.12
N HIS A 21 -26.09 1.41 0.29
CA HIS A 21 -24.78 1.93 -0.13
C HIS A 21 -24.89 3.09 -1.12
N VAL A 22 -25.84 3.05 -2.05
CA VAL A 22 -26.14 4.15 -2.96
C VAL A 22 -26.57 5.40 -2.18
N TRP A 23 -27.37 5.24 -1.12
CA TRP A 23 -27.71 6.36 -0.24
C TRP A 23 -26.47 7.00 0.40
N LEU A 24 -25.52 6.19 0.91
CA LEU A 24 -24.27 6.67 1.48
C LEU A 24 -23.39 7.39 0.45
N ILE A 25 -23.29 6.83 -0.75
CA ILE A 25 -22.57 7.44 -1.88
C ILE A 25 -23.18 8.81 -2.22
N ASN A 26 -24.51 8.89 -2.30
CA ASN A 26 -25.22 10.14 -2.59
C ASN A 26 -25.07 11.18 -1.46
N LEU A 27 -25.04 10.74 -0.20
CA LEU A 27 -24.75 11.63 0.94
C LEU A 27 -23.35 12.23 0.82
N PHE A 28 -22.33 11.42 0.56
CA PHE A 28 -20.96 11.91 0.38
C PHE A 28 -20.81 12.80 -0.84
N ALA A 29 -21.48 12.48 -1.95
CA ALA A 29 -21.52 13.33 -3.14
C ALA A 29 -22.16 14.69 -2.84
N TRP A 30 -23.26 14.71 -2.08
CA TRP A 30 -23.90 15.95 -1.67
C TRP A 30 -23.03 16.78 -0.71
N ILE A 31 -22.35 16.14 0.25
CA ILE A 31 -21.38 16.79 1.15
C ILE A 31 -20.25 17.42 0.33
N ARG A 32 -19.71 16.68 -0.65
CA ARG A 32 -18.62 17.16 -1.52
C ARG A 32 -19.04 18.38 -2.34
N GLY A 33 -20.29 18.43 -2.80
CA GLY A 33 -20.76 19.48 -3.70
C GLY A 33 -19.96 19.50 -5.00
N ASP A 34 -19.53 20.69 -5.41
CA ASP A 34 -18.67 20.89 -6.58
C ASP A 34 -17.18 20.59 -6.33
N GLY A 35 -16.80 20.31 -5.08
CA GLY A 35 -15.41 20.08 -4.67
C GLY A 35 -14.53 21.33 -4.73
N ALA A 36 -15.11 22.54 -4.79
CA ALA A 36 -14.36 23.78 -4.90
C ALA A 36 -13.81 24.30 -3.56
N SER A 37 -14.51 24.01 -2.44
CA SER A 37 -14.15 24.53 -1.11
C SER A 37 -14.29 23.47 -0.02
N VAL A 38 -13.20 23.26 0.73
CA VAL A 38 -13.19 22.39 1.92
C VAL A 38 -14.15 22.92 2.98
N ASP A 39 -14.13 24.22 3.24
CA ASP A 39 -15.05 24.86 4.19
C ASP A 39 -16.51 24.70 3.74
N GLY A 40 -16.76 24.74 2.43
CA GLY A 40 -18.08 24.46 1.85
C GLY A 40 -18.57 23.04 2.16
N ALA A 41 -17.69 22.03 2.03
CA ALA A 41 -18.02 20.66 2.39
C ALA A 41 -18.25 20.49 3.90
N VAL A 42 -17.39 21.08 4.74
CA VAL A 42 -17.56 21.08 6.20
C VAL A 42 -18.86 21.76 6.63
N ALA A 43 -19.25 22.87 5.99
CA ALA A 43 -20.52 23.55 6.23
C ALA A 43 -21.73 22.69 5.82
N ARG A 44 -21.61 21.88 4.76
CA ARG A 44 -22.64 20.90 4.38
C ARG A 44 -22.76 19.76 5.38
N VAL A 45 -21.65 19.30 5.97
CA VAL A 45 -21.70 18.37 7.11
C VAL A 45 -22.47 18.98 8.28
N GLN A 46 -22.21 20.24 8.63
CA GLN A 46 -22.99 20.93 9.66
C GLN A 46 -24.47 21.03 9.30
N SER A 47 -24.79 21.37 8.05
CA SER A 47 -26.17 21.45 7.57
C SER A 47 -26.90 20.11 7.67
N PHE A 48 -26.20 18.99 7.41
CA PHE A 48 -26.74 17.65 7.61
C PHE A 48 -26.99 17.34 9.09
N ILE A 49 -26.03 17.66 9.97
CA ILE A 49 -26.16 17.50 11.43
C ILE A 49 -27.39 18.27 11.94
N ASP A 50 -27.51 19.54 11.58
CA ASP A 50 -28.59 20.42 12.05
C ASP A 50 -29.95 19.92 11.54
N ALA A 51 -30.04 19.50 10.27
CA ALA A 51 -31.27 18.96 9.70
C ALA A 51 -31.67 17.61 10.32
N ALA A 52 -30.70 16.75 10.65
CA ALA A 52 -30.93 15.49 11.32
C ALA A 52 -31.39 15.69 12.77
N ALA A 53 -30.79 16.64 13.49
CA ALA A 53 -31.17 17.00 14.85
C ALA A 53 -32.60 17.60 14.92
N ALA A 54 -33.02 18.32 13.88
CA ALA A 54 -34.36 18.89 13.80
C ALA A 54 -35.48 17.86 13.52
N GLN A 55 -35.15 16.63 13.11
CA GLN A 55 -36.12 15.60 12.72
C GLN A 55 -35.91 14.29 13.50
N PRO A 56 -36.58 14.11 14.66
CA PRO A 56 -36.40 12.92 15.51
C PRO A 56 -36.65 11.58 14.79
N GLU A 57 -37.66 11.52 13.92
CA GLU A 57 -37.96 10.33 13.10
C GLU A 57 -36.83 9.97 12.13
N PHE A 58 -36.19 10.96 11.52
CA PHE A 58 -35.01 10.74 10.70
C PHE A 58 -33.85 10.24 11.56
N GLY A 59 -33.63 10.81 12.75
CA GLY A 59 -32.61 10.36 13.68
C GLY A 59 -32.76 8.87 14.04
N MET A 60 -33.98 8.39 14.30
CA MET A 60 -34.23 6.96 14.54
C MET A 60 -33.87 6.08 13.34
N ARG A 61 -34.27 6.49 12.12
CA ARG A 61 -33.90 5.80 10.88
C ARG A 61 -32.38 5.80 10.66
N LEU A 62 -31.71 6.91 10.94
CA LEU A 62 -30.26 7.02 10.79
C LEU A 62 -29.50 6.09 11.74
N LYS A 63 -29.92 5.99 13.00
CA LYS A 63 -29.35 5.03 13.96
C LYS A 63 -29.58 3.58 13.53
N ALA A 64 -30.78 3.27 13.04
CA ALA A 64 -31.10 1.94 12.53
C ALA A 64 -30.24 1.60 11.30
N TRP A 65 -30.15 2.50 10.33
CA TRP A 65 -29.31 2.33 9.13
C TRP A 65 -27.83 2.16 9.49
N TRP A 66 -27.31 2.96 10.42
CA TRP A 66 -25.92 2.85 10.89
C TRP A 66 -25.64 1.51 11.57
N ARG A 67 -26.57 1.02 12.38
CA ARG A 67 -26.49 -0.32 12.99
C ARG A 67 -26.44 -1.40 11.92
N THR A 68 -27.35 -1.36 10.94
CA THR A 68 -27.37 -2.34 9.84
C THR A 68 -26.09 -2.29 9.03
N LEU A 69 -25.58 -1.10 8.69
CA LEU A 69 -24.31 -0.94 7.96
C LEU A 69 -23.16 -1.63 8.69
N ARG A 70 -23.00 -1.40 9.99
CA ARG A 70 -21.92 -2.02 10.80
C ARG A 70 -22.05 -3.54 10.93
N GLN A 71 -23.25 -4.08 10.84
CA GLN A 71 -23.50 -5.52 10.91
C GLN A 71 -23.30 -6.21 9.56
N THR A 72 -23.52 -5.49 8.45
CA THR A 72 -23.46 -6.08 7.10
C THR A 72 -22.17 -5.81 6.35
N VAL A 73 -21.43 -4.74 6.71
CA VAL A 73 -20.20 -4.34 6.02
C VAL A 73 -19.00 -4.60 6.93
N GLU A 74 -18.08 -5.46 6.47
CA GLU A 74 -16.86 -5.78 7.19
C GLU A 74 -15.83 -4.65 7.01
N VAL A 75 -15.43 -4.01 8.11
CA VAL A 75 -14.48 -2.87 8.09
C VAL A 75 -13.01 -3.30 8.15
N THR A 76 -12.74 -4.53 8.56
CA THR A 76 -11.38 -5.04 8.84
C THR A 76 -10.46 -4.93 7.63
N THR A 77 -10.95 -5.27 6.45
CA THR A 77 -10.23 -5.17 5.16
C THR A 77 -9.87 -3.72 4.81
N LEU A 78 -10.77 -2.76 5.06
CA LEU A 78 -10.48 -1.33 4.89
C LEU A 78 -9.38 -0.85 5.85
N LEU A 79 -9.40 -1.37 7.08
CA LEU A 79 -8.43 -0.99 8.09
C LEU A 79 -7.07 -1.65 7.89
N ALA A 80 -7.01 -2.91 7.50
CA ALA A 80 -5.79 -3.72 7.40
C ALA A 80 -5.17 -3.70 5.99
N ASP A 81 -5.96 -4.00 4.96
CA ASP A 81 -5.47 -4.37 3.63
C ASP A 81 -5.60 -3.26 2.58
N PHE A 82 -6.49 -2.30 2.81
CA PHE A 82 -6.73 -1.25 1.85
C PHE A 82 -5.47 -0.42 1.55
N GLY A 83 -5.18 -0.29 0.25
CA GLY A 83 -3.99 0.38 -0.26
C GLY A 83 -2.76 -0.53 -0.42
N PHE A 84 -2.81 -1.79 0.03
CA PHE A 84 -1.77 -2.78 -0.22
C PHE A 84 -2.09 -3.65 -1.43
N ALA A 85 -1.05 -4.30 -1.97
CA ALA A 85 -1.25 -5.27 -3.03
C ALA A 85 -1.67 -6.63 -2.43
N PRO A 86 -2.65 -7.33 -3.03
CA PRO A 86 -3.16 -8.61 -2.51
C PRO A 86 -2.14 -9.74 -2.57
N ARG A 87 -1.07 -9.59 -3.36
CA ARG A 87 0.13 -10.41 -3.28
C ARG A 87 1.31 -9.46 -3.18
N THR A 88 2.35 -9.83 -2.45
CA THR A 88 3.61 -9.09 -2.34
C THR A 88 4.45 -9.17 -3.63
N ALA A 89 3.80 -9.09 -4.79
CA ALA A 89 4.37 -9.12 -6.12
C ALA A 89 3.91 -7.91 -6.94
N PHE A 90 4.86 -7.17 -7.52
CA PHE A 90 4.63 -5.97 -8.31
C PHE A 90 3.61 -6.18 -9.45
N PHE A 91 3.74 -7.26 -10.22
CA PHE A 91 2.86 -7.55 -11.35
C PHE A 91 1.42 -7.83 -10.94
N SER A 92 1.21 -8.40 -9.74
CA SER A 92 -0.12 -8.60 -9.18
C SER A 92 -0.80 -7.25 -8.92
N GLU A 93 -0.07 -6.31 -8.32
CA GLU A 93 -0.60 -4.96 -8.08
C GLU A 93 -0.90 -4.22 -9.39
N LEU A 94 0.01 -4.29 -10.36
CA LEU A 94 -0.18 -3.68 -11.68
C LEU A 94 -1.46 -4.21 -12.35
N GLY A 95 -1.68 -5.52 -12.32
CA GLY A 95 -2.88 -6.16 -12.86
C GLY A 95 -4.15 -5.71 -12.15
N VAL A 96 -4.13 -5.59 -10.81
CA VAL A 96 -5.27 -5.08 -10.03
C VAL A 96 -5.59 -3.63 -10.37
N ARG A 97 -4.58 -2.76 -10.46
CA ARG A 97 -4.76 -1.35 -10.84
C ARG A 97 -5.33 -1.22 -12.25
N LEU A 98 -4.88 -2.05 -13.20
CA LEU A 98 -5.40 -2.09 -14.56
C LEU A 98 -6.86 -2.57 -14.61
N ARG A 99 -7.18 -3.67 -13.91
CA ARG A 99 -8.54 -4.22 -13.84
C ARG A 99 -9.53 -3.20 -13.28
N ARG A 100 -9.17 -2.49 -12.21
CA ARG A 100 -10.01 -1.44 -11.59
C ARG A 100 -10.25 -0.25 -12.52
N LYS A 101 -9.35 0.02 -13.48
CA LYS A 101 -9.60 1.04 -14.51
C LYS A 101 -10.59 0.57 -15.58
N MET A 102 -10.69 -0.73 -15.83
CA MET A 102 -11.57 -1.31 -16.85
C MET A 102 -12.94 -1.70 -16.30
N LEU A 103 -13.01 -2.13 -15.03
CA LEU A 103 -14.23 -2.62 -14.37
C LEU A 103 -14.37 -1.92 -13.01
N PRO A 104 -15.19 -0.85 -12.90
CA PRO A 104 -15.44 -0.20 -11.62
C PRO A 104 -16.18 -1.15 -10.67
N GLY A 105 -15.99 -0.95 -9.37
CA GLY A 105 -16.65 -1.76 -8.33
C GLY A 105 -18.16 -1.53 -8.27
N THR A 106 -18.87 -2.48 -7.67
CA THR A 106 -20.32 -2.43 -7.49
C THR A 106 -20.68 -1.96 -6.07
N PRO A 107 -21.75 -1.15 -5.89
CA PRO A 107 -22.27 -0.81 -4.57
C PRO A 107 -22.78 -2.03 -3.80
N GLU A 108 -23.09 -3.13 -4.48
CA GLU A 108 -23.49 -4.40 -3.88
C GLU A 108 -22.25 -5.19 -3.43
N THR A 109 -21.73 -4.86 -2.25
CA THR A 109 -20.56 -5.51 -1.64
C THR A 109 -20.65 -5.47 -0.12
N ILE A 110 -20.19 -6.52 0.53
CA ILE A 110 -20.03 -6.56 2.01
C ILE A 110 -18.63 -6.10 2.44
N ASP A 111 -17.71 -5.92 1.49
CA ASP A 111 -16.34 -5.51 1.75
C ASP A 111 -16.22 -3.98 1.74
N SER A 112 -15.90 -3.41 2.90
CA SER A 112 -15.64 -1.96 3.01
C SER A 112 -14.49 -1.48 2.11
N ALA A 113 -13.50 -2.31 1.81
CA ALA A 113 -12.40 -1.97 0.92
C ALA A 113 -12.85 -1.78 -0.54
N GLU A 114 -13.97 -2.40 -0.93
CA GLU A 114 -14.61 -2.22 -2.24
C GLU A 114 -15.59 -1.05 -2.25
N LEU A 115 -16.37 -0.88 -1.17
CA LEU A 115 -17.34 0.20 -1.03
C LEU A 115 -16.67 1.58 -0.86
N PHE A 116 -15.59 1.66 -0.08
CA PHE A 116 -14.98 2.92 0.32
C PHE A 116 -14.49 3.80 -0.86
N PRO A 117 -13.86 3.24 -1.92
CA PRO A 117 -13.55 3.98 -3.14
C PRO A 117 -14.76 4.58 -3.88
N LEU A 118 -15.96 4.00 -3.71
CA LEU A 118 -17.20 4.53 -4.31
C LEU A 118 -17.77 5.68 -3.48
N VAL A 119 -17.63 5.62 -2.15
CA VAL A 119 -18.11 6.63 -1.21
C VAL A 119 -17.19 7.87 -1.21
N ALA A 120 -15.87 7.66 -1.16
CA ALA A 120 -14.85 8.73 -1.14
C ALA A 120 -13.88 8.63 -2.36
N PRO A 121 -14.37 8.85 -3.60
CA PRO A 121 -13.62 8.64 -4.82
C PRO A 121 -12.50 9.64 -5.10
N THR A 122 -12.37 10.76 -4.37
CA THR A 122 -11.44 11.84 -4.71
C THR A 122 -10.46 12.19 -3.59
N ARG A 123 -9.30 12.79 -3.93
CA ARG A 123 -8.37 13.34 -2.91
C ARG A 123 -9.01 14.45 -2.07
N PHE A 124 -9.95 15.18 -2.66
CA PHE A 124 -10.71 16.21 -1.95
C PHE A 124 -11.47 15.61 -0.76
N ASP A 125 -11.89 14.35 -0.83
CA ASP A 125 -12.55 13.68 0.30
C ASP A 125 -11.67 13.55 1.53
N ALA A 126 -10.36 13.34 1.33
CA ALA A 126 -9.42 13.29 2.44
C ALA A 126 -9.31 14.64 3.15
N LEU A 127 -9.36 15.74 2.39
CA LEU A 127 -9.19 17.10 2.90
C LEU A 127 -10.36 17.51 3.80
N TRP A 128 -11.61 17.35 3.35
CA TRP A 128 -12.76 17.75 4.15
C TRP A 128 -13.01 16.82 5.34
N LEU A 129 -12.73 15.51 5.21
CA LEU A 129 -12.77 14.59 6.35
C LEU A 129 -11.76 14.98 7.44
N ALA A 130 -10.55 15.37 7.04
CA ALA A 130 -9.51 15.82 7.97
C ALA A 130 -9.82 17.19 8.62
N ALA A 131 -10.64 18.01 7.96
CA ALA A 131 -11.03 19.34 8.43
C ALA A 131 -12.21 19.33 9.43
N LEU A 132 -12.85 18.18 9.64
CA LEU A 132 -13.94 18.06 10.62
C LEU A 132 -13.45 18.35 12.04
N THR A 133 -14.15 19.24 12.72
CA THR A 133 -13.86 19.59 14.11
C THR A 133 -14.30 18.48 15.06
N GLU A 134 -13.65 18.40 16.23
CA GLU A 134 -14.06 17.45 17.27
C GLU A 134 -15.54 17.59 17.65
N LYS A 135 -16.01 18.84 17.78
CA LYS A 135 -17.43 19.15 18.04
C LYS A 135 -18.38 18.53 17.01
N GLN A 136 -18.04 18.64 15.72
CA GLN A 136 -18.87 18.06 14.65
C GLN A 136 -18.87 16.53 14.69
N ILE A 137 -17.71 15.94 15.01
CA ILE A 137 -17.56 14.49 15.14
C ILE A 137 -18.41 13.98 16.33
N ASP A 138 -18.39 14.68 17.46
CA ASP A 138 -19.22 14.33 18.63
C ASP A 138 -20.72 14.43 18.31
N GLN A 139 -21.13 15.45 17.56
CA GLN A 139 -22.51 15.59 17.08
C GLN A 139 -22.90 14.43 16.15
N LEU A 140 -22.02 14.01 15.24
CA LEU A 140 -22.25 12.85 14.37
C LEU A 140 -22.35 11.56 15.18
N VAL A 141 -21.49 11.36 16.19
CA VAL A 141 -21.58 10.20 17.10
C VAL A 141 -22.94 10.16 17.77
N ALA A 142 -23.42 11.27 18.35
CA ALA A 142 -24.73 11.34 18.99
C ALA A 142 -25.91 11.03 18.05
N LEU A 143 -25.78 11.40 16.76
CA LEU A 143 -26.77 11.11 15.72
C LEU A 143 -26.74 9.65 15.25
N LEU A 144 -25.57 9.01 15.22
CA LEU A 144 -25.38 7.67 14.67
C LEU A 144 -25.55 6.56 15.71
N THR A 145 -25.19 6.81 16.97
CA THR A 145 -25.20 5.79 18.01
C THR A 145 -26.37 5.92 18.99
N SER A 146 -26.87 4.77 19.46
CA SER A 146 -27.76 4.67 20.63
C SER A 146 -26.99 4.35 21.91
N ASP A 147 -25.80 3.74 21.77
CA ASP A 147 -24.95 3.29 22.87
C ASP A 147 -23.48 3.50 22.46
N VAL A 148 -22.92 4.62 22.94
CA VAL A 148 -21.54 5.02 22.61
C VAL A 148 -20.53 3.97 23.10
N ALA A 149 -20.78 3.34 24.25
CA ALA A 149 -19.86 2.38 24.83
C ALA A 149 -19.84 1.06 24.04
N ALA A 150 -21.01 0.52 23.70
CA ALA A 150 -21.11 -0.69 22.88
C ALA A 150 -20.52 -0.48 21.47
N ASP A 151 -20.78 0.68 20.85
CA ASP A 151 -20.24 0.98 19.52
C ASP A 151 -18.73 1.21 19.53
N THR A 152 -18.21 1.84 20.59
CA THR A 152 -16.77 1.99 20.79
C THR A 152 -16.10 0.63 20.98
N LEU A 153 -16.70 -0.27 21.74
CA LEU A 153 -16.19 -1.63 21.93
C LEU A 153 -16.19 -2.41 20.61
N ALA A 154 -17.26 -2.32 19.81
CA ALA A 154 -17.32 -2.96 18.50
C ALA A 154 -16.22 -2.43 17.56
N TRP A 155 -15.98 -1.12 17.57
CA TRP A 155 -14.87 -0.51 16.85
C TRP A 155 -13.50 -1.04 17.32
N GLN A 156 -13.27 -1.15 18.62
CA GLN A 156 -12.01 -1.69 19.17
C GLN A 156 -11.77 -3.15 18.78
N HIS A 157 -12.82 -3.98 18.70
CA HIS A 157 -12.72 -5.34 18.15
C HIS A 157 -12.28 -5.31 16.68
N ASN A 158 -12.91 -4.50 15.84
CA ASN A 158 -12.53 -4.37 14.43
C ASN A 158 -11.09 -3.88 14.24
N VAL A 159 -10.63 -2.93 15.08
CA VAL A 159 -9.23 -2.46 15.06
C VAL A 159 -8.27 -3.57 15.50
N MET A 160 -8.62 -4.36 16.52
CA MET A 160 -7.83 -5.50 16.96
C MET A 160 -7.76 -6.61 15.91
N ASP A 161 -8.87 -6.87 15.21
CA ASP A 161 -8.88 -7.79 14.08
C ASP A 161 -7.96 -7.26 12.98
N ALA A 162 -8.04 -5.97 12.64
CA ALA A 162 -7.15 -5.36 11.66
C ALA A 162 -5.66 -5.45 12.04
N LEU A 163 -5.33 -5.30 13.33
CA LEU A 163 -3.98 -5.55 13.85
C LEU A 163 -3.57 -7.01 13.63
N THR A 164 -4.47 -7.96 13.92
CA THR A 164 -4.25 -9.41 13.71
C THR A 164 -3.96 -9.73 12.24
N TYR A 165 -4.76 -9.21 11.31
CA TYR A 165 -4.55 -9.39 9.87
C TYR A 165 -3.23 -8.79 9.40
N CYS A 166 -2.92 -7.55 9.82
CA CYS A 166 -1.63 -6.93 9.52
C CYS A 166 -0.46 -7.76 10.07
N ASN A 167 -0.61 -8.32 11.28
CA ASN A 167 0.41 -9.11 11.95
C ASN A 167 0.73 -10.40 11.24
N ALA A 168 -0.30 -11.12 10.81
CA ALA A 168 -0.13 -12.31 9.99
C ALA A 168 0.64 -12.00 8.71
N GLN A 169 0.33 -10.89 8.03
CA GLN A 169 0.95 -10.54 6.76
C GLN A 169 2.39 -10.02 6.89
N ILE A 170 2.69 -9.25 7.94
CA ILE A 170 4.06 -8.85 8.26
C ILE A 170 4.93 -10.07 8.54
N ARG A 171 4.42 -11.03 9.34
CA ARG A 171 5.15 -12.27 9.64
C ARG A 171 5.35 -13.13 8.40
N ALA A 172 4.31 -13.34 7.60
CA ALA A 172 4.39 -14.11 6.36
C ALA A 172 5.42 -13.53 5.38
N THR A 173 5.45 -12.20 5.23
CA THR A 173 6.45 -11.52 4.40
C THR A 173 7.85 -11.57 5.04
N GLY A 174 7.94 -11.42 6.36
CA GLY A 174 9.17 -11.55 7.15
C GLY A 174 9.87 -12.89 6.96
N PHE A 175 9.09 -13.97 6.88
CA PHE A 175 9.59 -15.33 6.70
C PHE A 175 9.84 -15.74 5.25
N ALA A 176 9.54 -14.87 4.28
CA ALA A 176 9.78 -15.14 2.87
C ALA A 176 11.29 -15.42 2.64
N PRO A 177 11.67 -16.51 1.93
CA PRO A 177 13.07 -16.87 1.73
C PRO A 177 13.92 -15.75 1.12
N GLU A 178 13.34 -14.95 0.23
CA GLU A 178 13.99 -13.82 -0.42
C GLU A 178 14.44 -12.76 0.57
N LEU A 179 13.71 -12.60 1.67
CA LEU A 179 14.01 -11.65 2.72
C LEU A 179 14.89 -12.30 3.80
N ARG A 180 14.48 -13.47 4.31
CA ARG A 180 15.14 -14.18 5.40
C ARG A 180 16.58 -14.57 5.11
N LEU A 181 16.90 -14.99 3.87
CA LEU A 181 18.27 -15.36 3.49
C LEU A 181 19.23 -14.17 3.40
N ARG A 182 18.70 -12.94 3.48
CA ARG A 182 19.47 -11.69 3.39
C ARG A 182 19.48 -10.91 4.72
N MET A 183 18.86 -11.45 5.76
CA MET A 183 18.87 -10.87 7.10
C MET A 183 20.14 -11.29 7.84
N ASP A 184 20.64 -10.41 8.70
CA ASP A 184 21.86 -10.67 9.46
C ASP A 184 21.59 -11.63 10.62
N THR A 185 22.14 -12.84 10.52
CA THR A 185 22.04 -13.85 11.58
C THR A 185 22.87 -13.49 12.81
N ALA A 186 23.87 -12.60 12.70
CA ALA A 186 24.69 -12.20 13.84
C ALA A 186 23.91 -11.31 14.85
N ASN A 187 22.89 -10.59 14.37
CA ASN A 187 22.02 -9.72 15.17
C ASN A 187 20.64 -10.35 15.47
N ASP A 188 20.44 -11.64 15.20
CA ASP A 188 19.14 -12.32 15.29
C ASP A 188 18.02 -11.64 14.46
N ASP A 189 18.37 -10.91 13.38
CA ASP A 189 17.40 -10.19 12.55
C ASP A 189 16.41 -11.14 11.86
N ASP A 190 16.85 -12.35 11.54
CA ASP A 190 16.02 -13.42 10.98
C ASP A 190 14.92 -13.89 11.95
N ARG A 191 15.12 -13.66 13.26
CA ARG A 191 14.16 -13.99 14.32
C ARG A 191 13.26 -12.82 14.73
N ALA A 192 13.49 -11.61 14.22
CA ALA A 192 12.76 -10.40 14.62
C ALA A 192 11.22 -10.54 14.55
N PHE A 193 10.71 -11.32 13.60
CA PHE A 193 9.27 -11.50 13.33
C PHE A 193 8.62 -12.62 14.16
N HIS A 194 9.39 -13.46 14.84
CA HIS A 194 8.84 -14.61 15.58
C HIS A 194 7.91 -14.19 16.74
N PRO A 195 8.30 -13.23 17.61
CA PRO A 195 7.51 -12.91 18.80
C PRO A 195 6.26 -12.07 18.51
N LEU A 196 6.15 -11.49 17.30
CA LEU A 196 5.05 -10.59 16.90
C LEU A 196 3.64 -11.14 17.21
N SER A 197 3.44 -12.46 17.06
CA SER A 197 2.14 -13.07 17.37
C SER A 197 1.86 -13.07 18.86
N ALA A 198 2.83 -13.57 19.65
CA ALA A 198 2.69 -13.68 21.09
C ALA A 198 2.54 -12.30 21.75
N ASP A 199 3.30 -11.31 21.29
CA ASP A 199 3.21 -9.93 21.80
C ASP A 199 1.83 -9.31 21.51
N LEU A 200 1.25 -9.56 20.31
CA LEU A 200 -0.10 -9.09 19.97
C LEU A 200 -1.19 -9.84 20.76
N ASP A 201 -1.05 -11.15 20.94
CA ASP A 201 -2.00 -11.96 21.72
C ASP A 201 -2.01 -11.53 23.19
N ALA A 202 -0.85 -11.25 23.76
CA ALA A 202 -0.72 -10.71 25.11
C ALA A 202 -1.39 -9.32 25.23
N LEU A 203 -1.12 -8.41 24.28
CA LEU A 203 -1.76 -7.10 24.22
C LEU A 203 -3.29 -7.22 24.15
N ARG A 204 -3.81 -8.09 23.27
CA ARG A 204 -5.25 -8.33 23.10
C ARG A 204 -5.92 -8.76 24.40
N LEU A 205 -5.30 -9.73 25.08
CA LEU A 205 -5.84 -10.29 26.32
C LEU A 205 -5.88 -9.23 27.42
N ILE A 206 -4.79 -8.48 27.62
CA ILE A 206 -4.69 -7.42 28.61
C ILE A 206 -5.69 -6.30 28.31
N PHE A 207 -5.77 -5.84 27.06
CA PHE A 207 -6.65 -4.76 26.62
C PHE A 207 -8.13 -5.05 26.94
N PHE A 208 -8.64 -6.20 26.51
CA PHE A 208 -10.06 -6.53 26.74
C PHE A 208 -10.37 -6.92 28.19
N LYS A 209 -9.39 -7.46 28.93
CA LYS A 209 -9.55 -7.70 30.38
C LYS A 209 -9.74 -6.40 31.15
N ILE A 210 -8.91 -5.37 30.86
CA ILE A 210 -9.03 -4.05 31.50
C ILE A 210 -10.35 -3.38 31.09
N TYR A 211 -10.73 -3.46 29.82
CA TYR A 211 -12.02 -2.94 29.35
C TYR A 211 -13.21 -3.56 30.13
N GLN A 212 -13.23 -4.88 30.27
CA GLN A 212 -14.29 -5.60 31.01
C GLN A 212 -14.33 -5.20 32.50
N ASN A 213 -13.17 -5.08 33.14
CA ASN A 213 -13.06 -4.66 34.53
C ASN A 213 -13.58 -3.23 34.74
N ASN A 214 -13.16 -2.30 33.87
CA ASN A 214 -13.58 -0.91 33.93
C ASN A 214 -15.09 -0.76 33.65
N SER A 215 -15.63 -1.53 32.69
CA SER A 215 -17.06 -1.55 32.41
C SER A 215 -17.88 -2.06 33.61
N THR A 216 -17.35 -3.02 34.37
CA THR A 216 -18.03 -3.59 35.55
C THR A 216 -17.95 -2.63 36.75
N ALA A 217 -16.81 -1.96 36.95
CA ALA A 217 -16.60 -1.00 38.02
C ALA A 217 -17.47 0.26 37.88
N VAL A 218 -17.69 0.75 36.66
CA VAL A 218 -18.59 1.89 36.37
C VAL A 218 -20.05 1.56 36.71
N ILE A 219 -20.48 0.30 36.49
CA ILE A 219 -21.84 -0.14 36.84
C ILE A 219 -22.02 -0.23 38.37
N GLN A 220 -20.94 -0.52 39.12
CA GLN A 220 -21.00 -0.71 40.57
C GLN A 220 -20.74 0.55 41.39
N ASN A 221 -20.02 1.55 40.87
CA ASN A 221 -19.66 2.78 41.60
C ASN A 221 -20.06 4.05 40.81
N ALA A 222 -21.34 4.40 40.82
CA ALA A 222 -21.87 5.62 40.18
C ALA A 222 -21.57 6.93 40.95
N GLY A 223 -20.59 6.95 41.85
CA GLY A 223 -20.47 8.05 42.81
C GLY A 223 -19.15 8.18 43.58
N SER A 224 -17.98 8.04 42.95
CA SER A 224 -16.74 8.63 43.50
C SER A 224 -15.59 8.65 42.49
N GLY A 225 -14.81 9.73 42.59
CA GLY A 225 -13.76 10.19 41.68
C GLY A 225 -12.73 9.17 41.16
N SER A 226 -12.27 9.47 39.94
CA SER A 226 -10.98 9.08 39.35
C SER A 226 -10.68 7.58 39.27
N LEU A 227 -11.26 6.93 38.26
CA LEU A 227 -10.81 5.64 37.72
C LEU A 227 -9.48 5.77 36.96
N ALA A 228 -8.44 6.28 37.63
CA ALA A 228 -7.07 6.00 37.23
C ALA A 228 -6.79 4.55 37.63
N ALA A 229 -7.42 3.60 36.93
CA ALA A 229 -7.03 2.21 37.00
C ALA A 229 -5.55 2.15 36.61
N ASP A 230 -4.74 1.38 37.35
CA ASP A 230 -3.35 1.10 37.00
C ASP A 230 -3.31 0.48 35.59
N ASN A 231 -3.16 1.33 34.58
CA ASN A 231 -3.00 0.93 33.17
C ASN A 231 -1.56 0.51 32.86
N GLU A 232 -0.69 0.46 33.88
CA GLU A 232 0.69 0.02 33.79
C GLU A 232 0.88 -1.29 32.99
N PRO A 233 0.10 -2.38 33.20
CA PRO A 233 0.26 -3.59 32.39
C PRO A 233 -0.12 -3.38 30.92
N LEU A 234 -1.10 -2.52 30.61
CA LEU A 234 -1.48 -2.20 29.25
C LEU A 234 -0.40 -1.35 28.57
N ASP A 235 0.10 -0.33 29.26
CA ASP A 235 1.16 0.54 28.77
C ASP A 235 2.45 -0.27 28.52
N ALA A 236 2.80 -1.20 29.41
CA ALA A 236 3.92 -2.12 29.22
C ALA A 236 3.72 -3.03 27.99
N ALA A 237 2.52 -3.59 27.80
CA ALA A 237 2.21 -4.42 26.63
C ALA A 237 2.29 -3.62 25.31
N ILE A 238 1.77 -2.39 25.30
CA ILE A 238 1.86 -1.47 24.15
C ILE A 238 3.33 -1.13 23.85
N ALA A 239 4.11 -0.80 24.89
CA ALA A 239 5.53 -0.48 24.74
C ALA A 239 6.33 -1.66 24.19
N SER A 240 6.08 -2.87 24.72
CA SER A 240 6.67 -4.12 24.22
C SER A 240 6.34 -4.35 22.74
N TYR A 241 5.06 -4.23 22.36
CA TYR A 241 4.64 -4.41 20.97
C TYR A 241 5.26 -3.35 20.03
N ARG A 242 5.31 -2.08 20.45
CA ARG A 242 5.99 -1.00 19.69
C ARG A 242 7.48 -1.28 19.50
N ALA A 243 8.16 -1.73 20.56
CA ALA A 243 9.56 -2.14 20.48
C ALA A 243 9.76 -3.30 19.50
N ARG A 244 8.86 -4.30 19.51
CA ARG A 244 8.90 -5.40 18.54
C ARG A 244 8.75 -4.94 17.10
N LEU A 245 7.83 -4.02 16.83
CA LEU A 245 7.67 -3.42 15.50
C LEU A 245 8.92 -2.66 15.05
N GLU A 246 9.61 -2.04 15.99
CA GLU A 246 10.86 -1.34 15.73
C GLU A 246 12.01 -2.31 15.42
N THR A 247 12.14 -3.42 16.15
CA THR A 247 13.07 -4.51 15.82
C THR A 247 12.81 -5.06 14.42
N CYS A 248 11.54 -5.31 14.06
CA CYS A 248 11.19 -5.75 12.71
C CYS A 248 11.61 -4.72 11.65
N ARG A 249 11.40 -3.43 11.92
CA ARG A 249 11.82 -2.33 11.03
C ARG A 249 13.33 -2.27 10.85
N GLN A 250 14.10 -2.51 11.91
CA GLN A 250 15.57 -2.52 11.88
C GLN A 250 16.09 -3.70 11.05
N ALA A 251 15.59 -4.91 11.28
CA ALA A 251 15.91 -6.09 10.47
C ALA A 251 15.65 -5.86 8.96
N ILE A 252 14.53 -5.22 8.63
CA ILE A 252 14.20 -4.84 7.24
C ILE A 252 15.19 -3.84 6.65
N ASN A 253 15.63 -2.86 7.45
CA ASN A 253 16.59 -1.87 6.98
C ASN A 253 17.97 -2.49 6.76
N GLY A 254 18.38 -3.47 7.57
CA GLY A 254 19.62 -4.23 7.38
C GLY A 254 19.67 -4.91 6.00
N VAL A 255 18.53 -5.42 5.51
CA VAL A 255 18.44 -6.05 4.18
C VAL A 255 18.74 -5.06 3.05
N TYR A 256 18.39 -3.77 3.18
CA TYR A 256 18.70 -2.77 2.16
C TYR A 256 20.21 -2.55 1.99
N VAL A 257 20.96 -2.62 3.09
CA VAL A 257 22.44 -2.54 3.05
C VAL A 257 22.98 -3.75 2.28
N HIS A 258 22.50 -4.95 2.58
CA HIS A 258 22.94 -6.18 1.93
C HIS A 258 22.49 -6.29 0.44
N LEU A 259 21.39 -5.62 0.07
CA LEU A 259 20.90 -5.50 -1.31
C LEU A 259 21.88 -4.75 -2.22
N GLN A 260 22.62 -3.78 -1.68
CA GLN A 260 23.65 -3.04 -2.41
C GLN A 260 24.82 -3.94 -2.81
N ASP A 261 25.07 -5.01 -2.07
CA ASP A 261 26.21 -5.91 -2.34
C ASP A 261 25.80 -7.17 -3.14
N ASN A 262 24.62 -7.75 -2.89
CA ASN A 262 24.28 -9.11 -3.37
C ASN A 262 23.19 -9.21 -4.46
N GLY A 263 22.82 -8.07 -5.05
CA GLY A 263 21.91 -7.97 -6.20
C GLY A 263 20.49 -7.53 -5.85
N ILE A 264 19.90 -6.67 -6.70
CA ILE A 264 18.58 -6.07 -6.49
C ILE A 264 17.55 -6.72 -7.43
N SER A 265 16.39 -7.09 -6.89
CA SER A 265 15.23 -7.53 -7.66
C SER A 265 14.02 -6.61 -7.41
N VAL A 266 13.21 -6.39 -8.45
CA VAL A 266 11.99 -5.55 -8.37
C VAL A 266 11.06 -6.10 -7.29
N GLY A 267 10.94 -7.43 -7.24
CA GLY A 267 10.11 -8.13 -6.25
C GLY A 267 10.57 -7.86 -4.82
N LEU A 268 11.88 -7.92 -4.55
CA LEU A 268 12.41 -7.70 -3.20
C LEU A 268 12.24 -6.24 -2.74
N VAL A 269 12.53 -5.27 -3.61
CA VAL A 269 12.31 -3.84 -3.30
C VAL A 269 10.83 -3.59 -3.00
N PHE A 270 9.95 -4.16 -3.81
CA PHE A 270 8.51 -4.07 -3.62
C PHE A 270 8.03 -4.71 -2.30
N MET A 271 8.55 -5.90 -1.96
CA MET A 271 8.29 -6.57 -0.69
C MET A 271 8.71 -5.73 0.51
N LEU A 272 9.95 -5.23 0.50
CA LEU A 272 10.47 -4.39 1.58
C LEU A 272 9.65 -3.11 1.76
N ARG A 273 9.22 -2.49 0.65
CA ARG A 273 8.36 -1.31 0.69
C ARG A 273 7.00 -1.63 1.32
N GLN A 274 6.31 -2.67 0.86
CA GLN A 274 5.03 -3.07 1.45
C GLN A 274 5.17 -3.42 2.93
N LEU A 275 6.26 -4.09 3.31
CA LEU A 275 6.50 -4.46 4.71
C LEU A 275 6.67 -3.22 5.59
N ARG A 276 7.42 -2.20 5.14
CA ARG A 276 7.54 -0.90 5.83
C ARG A 276 6.19 -0.19 5.96
N GLU A 277 5.44 -0.11 4.87
CA GLU A 277 4.12 0.54 4.87
C GLU A 277 3.13 -0.20 5.79
N ARG A 278 3.21 -1.53 5.90
CA ARG A 278 2.42 -2.35 6.85
C ARG A 278 2.83 -2.14 8.31
N ILE A 279 4.12 -1.99 8.60
CA ILE A 279 4.57 -1.62 9.96
C ILE A 279 4.00 -0.26 10.35
N VAL A 280 3.99 0.71 9.43
CA VAL A 280 3.37 2.03 9.66
C VAL A 280 1.86 1.87 9.89
N ARG A 281 1.16 1.04 9.10
CA ARG A 281 -0.26 0.71 9.31
C ARG A 281 -0.52 0.20 10.72
N MET A 282 0.27 -0.75 11.21
CA MET A 282 0.09 -1.28 12.56
C MET A 282 0.22 -0.20 13.64
N ARG A 283 1.20 0.71 13.50
CA ARG A 283 1.36 1.81 14.44
C ARG A 283 0.13 2.72 14.46
N GLU A 284 -0.41 3.06 13.28
CA GLU A 284 -1.66 3.83 13.17
C GLU A 284 -2.84 3.12 13.85
N LEU A 285 -2.98 1.81 13.65
CA LEU A 285 -4.06 1.02 14.25
C LEU A 285 -3.89 0.88 15.77
N LEU A 286 -2.66 0.72 16.26
CA LEU A 286 -2.35 0.68 17.69
C LEU A 286 -2.67 2.01 18.38
N ASP A 287 -2.34 3.13 17.74
CA ASP A 287 -2.69 4.47 18.23
C ASP A 287 -4.21 4.66 18.23
N ALA A 288 -4.92 4.13 17.24
CA ALA A 288 -6.38 4.17 17.17
C ALA A 288 -7.09 3.27 18.20
N LEU A 289 -6.44 2.18 18.63
CA LEU A 289 -6.95 1.29 19.67
C LEU A 289 -6.87 1.94 21.06
N THR A 290 -5.83 2.73 21.31
CA THR A 290 -5.44 3.24 22.63
C THR A 290 -5.82 4.71 22.86
N THR A 291 -6.36 5.37 21.84
CA THR A 291 -6.74 6.78 21.90
C THR A 291 -7.93 7.04 22.85
N PRO A 292 -7.92 8.15 23.61
CA PRO A 292 -9.08 8.55 24.42
C PRO A 292 -10.25 9.07 23.56
N LYS A 293 -10.01 9.42 22.29
CA LYS A 293 -11.03 9.98 21.37
C LYS A 293 -11.19 9.08 20.13
N PRO A 294 -11.87 7.92 20.26
CA PRO A 294 -11.93 6.90 19.21
C PRO A 294 -12.59 7.42 17.92
N ALA A 295 -13.67 8.19 18.02
CA ALA A 295 -14.37 8.72 16.85
C ALA A 295 -13.50 9.69 16.02
N VAL A 296 -12.77 10.60 16.68
CA VAL A 296 -11.86 11.54 16.01
C VAL A 296 -10.75 10.79 15.29
N THR A 297 -10.16 9.80 15.94
CA THR A 297 -9.10 8.99 15.35
C THR A 297 -9.63 8.11 14.21
N ALA A 298 -10.86 7.59 14.31
CA ALA A 298 -11.51 6.86 13.22
C ALA A 298 -11.68 7.73 11.97
N VAL A 299 -12.17 8.96 12.11
CA VAL A 299 -12.30 9.91 10.97
C VAL A 299 -10.92 10.22 10.36
N LYS A 300 -9.89 10.43 11.18
CA LYS A 300 -8.51 10.64 10.70
C LYS A 300 -7.97 9.42 9.94
N LEU A 301 -8.23 8.22 10.44
CA LEU A 301 -7.87 6.98 9.74
C LEU A 301 -8.58 6.89 8.39
N LEU A 302 -9.89 7.15 8.33
CA LEU A 302 -10.65 7.15 7.07
C LEU A 302 -10.09 8.18 6.08
N SER A 303 -9.83 9.42 6.51
CA SER A 303 -9.19 10.44 5.67
C SER A 303 -7.85 9.93 5.09
N ARG A 304 -7.01 9.31 5.92
CA ARG A 304 -5.74 8.74 5.47
C ARG A 304 -5.94 7.58 4.48
N ARG A 305 -6.96 6.74 4.68
CA ARG A 305 -7.34 5.69 3.72
C ARG A 305 -7.78 6.29 2.39
N VAL A 306 -8.51 7.41 2.36
CA VAL A 306 -8.87 8.08 1.09
C VAL A 306 -7.60 8.40 0.30
N THR A 307 -6.63 9.08 0.92
CA THR A 307 -5.36 9.44 0.28
C THR A 307 -4.66 8.21 -0.29
N MET A 308 -4.55 7.14 0.49
CA MET A 308 -3.93 5.88 0.05
C MET A 308 -4.68 5.22 -1.11
N GLY A 309 -6.01 5.27 -1.09
CA GLY A 309 -6.85 4.80 -2.20
C GLY A 309 -6.58 5.55 -3.49
N GLN A 310 -6.30 6.85 -3.42
CA GLN A 310 -5.94 7.66 -4.60
C GLN A 310 -4.52 7.39 -5.08
N ASP A 311 -3.55 7.27 -4.17
CA ASP A 311 -2.17 6.87 -4.51
C ASP A 311 -2.12 5.48 -5.16
N GLY A 312 -3.04 4.60 -4.72
CA GLY A 312 -3.29 3.27 -5.27
C GLY A 312 -3.78 3.24 -6.72
N LYS A 313 -4.27 4.36 -7.30
CA LYS A 313 -4.78 4.40 -8.68
C LYS A 313 -3.68 4.62 -9.72
N SER A 314 -2.54 5.21 -9.32
CA SER A 314 -1.52 5.67 -10.27
C SER A 314 -0.54 4.56 -10.66
N ILE A 315 -0.67 4.03 -11.87
CA ILE A 315 0.30 3.05 -12.42
C ILE A 315 1.68 3.69 -12.58
N GLY A 316 1.75 4.94 -13.06
CA GLY A 316 3.01 5.66 -13.21
C GLY A 316 3.77 5.83 -11.89
N ALA A 317 3.05 6.18 -10.81
CA ALA A 317 3.67 6.30 -9.49
C ALA A 317 4.16 4.94 -8.94
N LEU A 318 3.47 3.84 -9.28
CA LEU A 318 3.91 2.49 -8.91
C LEU A 318 5.22 2.12 -9.63
N ILE A 319 5.32 2.43 -10.93
CA ILE A 319 6.54 2.19 -11.71
C ILE A 319 7.68 3.07 -11.18
N SER A 320 7.47 4.38 -11.08
CA SER A 320 8.52 5.31 -10.64
C SER A 320 9.08 4.96 -9.27
N ALA A 321 8.22 4.59 -8.30
CA ALA A 321 8.65 4.28 -6.95
C ALA A 321 9.40 2.94 -6.82
N ASN A 322 9.24 2.01 -7.75
CA ASN A 322 9.94 0.72 -7.74
C ASN A 322 11.16 0.69 -8.71
N SER A 323 11.20 1.57 -9.71
CA SER A 323 12.27 1.63 -10.70
C SER A 323 13.56 2.32 -10.23
N THR A 324 13.53 3.19 -9.22
CA THR A 324 14.70 4.01 -8.83
C THR A 324 15.89 3.17 -8.37
N LEU A 325 15.69 2.22 -7.45
CA LEU A 325 16.78 1.38 -6.93
C LEU A 325 17.30 0.36 -7.96
N LEU A 326 16.42 -0.11 -8.85
CA LEU A 326 16.81 -0.98 -9.96
C LEU A 326 17.63 -0.22 -10.99
N SER A 327 17.22 0.99 -11.34
CA SER A 327 17.90 1.81 -12.34
C SER A 327 19.27 2.24 -11.85
N ALA A 328 19.38 2.63 -10.58
CA ALA A 328 20.66 2.94 -9.94
C ALA A 328 21.64 1.76 -10.04
N LYS A 329 21.19 0.55 -9.70
CA LYS A 329 22.08 -0.62 -9.77
C LYS A 329 22.29 -1.17 -11.18
N MET A 330 21.32 -1.03 -12.09
CA MET A 330 21.56 -1.33 -13.51
C MET A 330 22.61 -0.37 -14.09
N ALA A 331 22.62 0.90 -13.66
CA ALA A 331 23.65 1.86 -14.03
C ALA A 331 25.02 1.49 -13.41
N GLU A 332 25.09 1.16 -12.12
CA GLU A 332 26.34 0.74 -11.44
C GLU A 332 26.91 -0.58 -12.01
N ARG A 333 26.06 -1.58 -12.28
CA ARG A 333 26.52 -2.84 -12.84
C ARG A 333 26.89 -2.71 -14.32
N SER A 334 26.27 -1.77 -15.03
CA SER A 334 26.67 -1.41 -16.40
C SER A 334 27.96 -0.60 -16.42
N SER A 335 28.26 0.19 -15.39
CA SER A 335 29.54 0.90 -15.27
C SER A 335 30.70 -0.03 -14.87
N GLU A 336 30.50 -0.98 -13.95
CA GLU A 336 31.52 -2.01 -13.62
C GLU A 336 31.90 -2.89 -14.81
N VAL A 337 30.93 -3.27 -15.66
CA VAL A 337 31.20 -4.03 -16.90
C VAL A 337 31.63 -3.11 -18.05
N GLY A 338 31.43 -1.80 -17.91
CA GLY A 338 31.58 -0.77 -18.93
C GLY A 338 32.90 0.00 -18.92
N GLU A 339 33.71 -0.08 -17.86
CA GLU A 339 35.00 0.62 -17.79
C GLU A 339 35.92 0.27 -18.98
N HIS A 340 35.85 -0.95 -19.50
CA HIS A 340 36.61 -1.38 -20.68
C HIS A 340 36.19 -0.69 -21.99
N TYR A 341 35.09 0.07 -22.01
CA TYR A 341 34.66 0.91 -23.13
C TYR A 341 35.07 2.37 -22.98
N ILE A 342 35.67 2.77 -21.86
CA ILE A 342 36.09 4.15 -21.58
C ILE A 342 37.61 4.18 -21.54
N THR A 343 38.22 4.79 -22.56
CA THR A 343 39.69 4.90 -22.66
C THR A 343 40.13 6.21 -22.02
N ARG A 344 41.06 6.15 -21.06
CA ARG A 344 41.60 7.29 -20.30
C ARG A 344 42.93 7.81 -20.87
N ASP A 345 43.61 7.03 -21.71
CA ASP A 345 44.84 7.43 -22.39
C ASP A 345 44.90 6.98 -23.87
N GLY A 346 45.95 7.43 -24.58
CA GLY A 346 46.15 7.13 -26.00
C GLY A 346 46.51 5.66 -26.31
N ALA A 347 47.05 4.91 -25.35
CA ALA A 347 47.38 3.50 -25.53
C ALA A 347 46.13 2.61 -25.43
N GLU A 348 45.25 2.93 -24.48
CA GLU A 348 43.93 2.32 -24.32
C GLU A 348 43.05 2.58 -25.55
N TYR A 349 43.10 3.78 -26.12
CA TYR A 349 42.38 4.12 -27.37
C TYR A 349 42.78 3.22 -28.55
N ARG A 350 44.08 2.97 -28.74
CA ARG A 350 44.57 2.10 -29.83
C ARG A 350 44.16 0.65 -29.63
N THR A 351 44.14 0.19 -28.37
CA THR A 351 43.68 -1.16 -28.01
C THR A 351 42.18 -1.33 -28.28
N MET A 352 41.39 -0.31 -27.90
CA MET A 352 39.95 -0.26 -28.17
C MET A 352 39.67 -0.24 -29.68
N LEU A 353 40.44 0.54 -30.45
CA LEU A 353 40.31 0.58 -31.92
C LEU A 353 40.56 -0.79 -32.55
N GLY A 354 41.58 -1.52 -32.08
CA GLY A 354 41.84 -2.90 -32.53
C GLY A 354 40.68 -3.86 -32.23
N LYS A 355 40.10 -3.78 -31.02
CA LYS A 355 38.92 -4.56 -30.65
C LYS A 355 37.68 -4.18 -31.47
N ALA A 356 37.52 -2.90 -31.81
CA ALA A 356 36.44 -2.41 -32.65
C ALA A 356 36.59 -2.87 -34.12
N MET A 357 37.81 -2.88 -34.65
CA MET A 357 38.10 -3.44 -35.97
C MET A 357 37.76 -4.93 -36.04
N GLY A 358 38.07 -5.71 -35.00
CA GLY A 358 37.70 -7.11 -34.92
C GLY A 358 36.17 -7.32 -34.86
N GLY A 359 35.46 -6.53 -34.07
CA GLY A 359 33.99 -6.57 -34.02
C GLY A 359 33.35 -6.20 -35.36
N GLY A 360 33.90 -5.20 -36.05
CA GLY A 360 33.51 -4.81 -37.40
C GLY A 360 33.75 -5.91 -38.44
N ALA A 361 34.91 -6.59 -38.38
CA ALA A 361 35.24 -7.69 -39.27
C ALA A 361 34.27 -8.87 -39.13
N ILE A 362 33.93 -9.26 -37.89
CA ILE A 362 32.95 -10.34 -37.66
C ILE A 362 31.57 -9.91 -38.16
N THR A 363 31.18 -8.65 -37.97
CA THR A 363 29.89 -8.13 -38.45
C THR A 363 29.80 -8.12 -39.98
N ALA A 364 30.89 -7.75 -40.67
CA ALA A 364 30.98 -7.86 -42.12
C ALA A 364 30.85 -9.31 -42.59
N PHE A 365 31.55 -10.25 -41.92
CA PHE A 365 31.44 -11.67 -42.20
C PHE A 365 30.03 -12.22 -41.96
N THR A 366 29.35 -11.73 -40.92
CA THR A 366 27.96 -12.10 -40.59
C THR A 366 27.01 -11.66 -41.69
N THR A 367 27.25 -10.48 -42.26
CA THR A 367 26.49 -9.94 -43.39
C THR A 367 26.67 -10.81 -44.63
N LEU A 368 27.91 -11.24 -44.92
CA LEU A 368 28.20 -12.17 -46.01
C LEU A 368 27.48 -13.51 -45.83
N LEU A 369 27.57 -14.11 -44.64
CA LEU A 369 26.86 -15.35 -44.32
C LEU A 369 25.34 -15.20 -44.45
N LYS A 370 24.77 -14.06 -44.05
CA LYS A 370 23.35 -13.76 -44.22
C LYS A 370 22.95 -13.78 -45.71
N PHE A 371 23.76 -13.17 -46.58
CA PHE A 371 23.51 -13.22 -48.03
C PHE A 371 23.65 -14.64 -48.59
N MET A 372 24.59 -15.45 -48.08
CA MET A 372 24.68 -16.86 -48.44
C MET A 372 23.43 -17.65 -48.04
N VAL A 373 22.92 -17.45 -46.81
CA VAL A 373 21.67 -18.08 -46.35
C VAL A 373 20.48 -17.67 -47.24
N MET A 374 20.39 -16.39 -47.62
CA MET A 374 19.34 -15.93 -48.54
C MET A 374 19.50 -16.50 -49.95
N GLY A 375 20.73 -16.72 -50.42
CA GLY A 375 21.04 -17.30 -51.72
C GLY A 375 20.62 -18.77 -51.89
N PHE A 376 20.48 -19.53 -50.79
CA PHE A 376 20.04 -20.93 -50.84
C PHE A 376 18.54 -21.11 -51.16
N GLY A 377 17.74 -20.04 -51.21
CA GLY A 377 16.34 -20.13 -51.61
C GLY A 377 15.46 -20.97 -50.67
N LEU A 378 15.80 -20.99 -49.38
CA LEU A 378 15.04 -21.73 -48.37
C LEU A 378 13.62 -21.18 -48.19
N THR A 379 12.70 -22.00 -47.69
CA THR A 379 11.36 -21.54 -47.32
C THR A 379 11.44 -20.48 -46.22
N ALA A 380 10.43 -19.60 -46.13
CA ALA A 380 10.46 -18.43 -45.25
C ALA A 380 10.82 -18.73 -43.79
N PHE A 381 10.30 -19.84 -43.26
CA PHE A 381 10.64 -20.30 -41.90
C PHE A 381 12.12 -20.68 -41.76
N TRP A 382 12.63 -21.55 -42.64
CA TRP A 382 14.01 -22.04 -42.56
C TRP A 382 15.04 -20.96 -42.91
N GLY A 383 14.72 -20.06 -43.83
CA GLY A 383 15.54 -18.87 -44.12
C GLY A 383 15.65 -17.96 -42.90
N GLY A 384 14.52 -17.69 -42.23
CA GLY A 384 14.49 -16.91 -40.98
C GLY A 384 15.27 -17.58 -39.84
N PHE A 385 15.11 -18.89 -39.67
CA PHE A 385 15.81 -19.69 -38.66
C PHE A 385 17.33 -19.62 -38.84
N TRP A 386 17.85 -19.93 -40.03
CA TRP A 386 19.28 -19.93 -40.29
C TRP A 386 19.90 -18.53 -40.27
N ALA A 387 19.17 -17.51 -40.75
CA ALA A 387 19.60 -16.12 -40.61
C ALA A 387 19.71 -15.72 -39.13
N GLY A 388 18.76 -16.18 -38.29
CA GLY A 388 18.81 -16.00 -36.84
C GLY A 388 20.00 -16.71 -36.18
N CYS A 389 20.29 -17.96 -36.56
CA CYS A 389 21.44 -18.71 -36.06
C CYS A 389 22.78 -18.05 -36.43
N VAL A 390 22.92 -17.57 -37.67
CA VAL A 390 24.12 -16.83 -38.12
C VAL A 390 24.29 -15.56 -37.28
N TYR A 391 23.22 -14.79 -37.06
CA TYR A 391 23.26 -13.59 -36.22
C TYR A 391 23.66 -13.90 -34.78
N ALA A 392 23.00 -14.88 -34.15
CA ALA A 392 23.27 -15.26 -32.76
C ALA A 392 24.71 -15.77 -32.59
N GLY A 393 25.17 -16.63 -33.50
CA GLY A 393 26.54 -17.16 -33.48
C GLY A 393 27.59 -16.06 -33.57
N SER A 394 27.38 -15.07 -34.44
CA SER A 394 28.29 -13.93 -34.57
C SER A 394 28.36 -13.06 -33.31
N PHE A 395 27.22 -12.78 -32.68
CA PHE A 395 27.20 -12.02 -31.43
C PHE A 395 27.88 -12.77 -30.27
N VAL A 396 27.69 -14.09 -30.19
CA VAL A 396 28.39 -14.94 -29.22
C VAL A 396 29.90 -14.93 -29.49
N LEU A 397 30.33 -15.03 -30.75
CA LEU A 397 31.75 -15.01 -31.12
C LEU A 397 32.40 -13.67 -30.76
N ILE A 398 31.75 -12.54 -31.06
CA ILE A 398 32.20 -11.20 -30.66
C ILE A 398 32.35 -11.11 -29.14
N GLN A 399 31.39 -11.66 -28.38
CA GLN A 399 31.42 -11.65 -26.92
C GLN A 399 32.56 -12.53 -26.35
N LEU A 400 32.76 -13.73 -26.88
CA LEU A 400 33.81 -14.66 -26.45
C LEU A 400 35.21 -14.11 -26.73
N LEU A 401 35.39 -13.41 -27.86
CA LEU A 401 36.65 -12.77 -28.24
C LEU A 401 36.86 -11.40 -27.58
N GLN A 402 35.93 -10.96 -26.71
CA GLN A 402 35.95 -9.65 -26.05
C GLN A 402 36.12 -8.46 -27.02
N LEU A 403 35.51 -8.57 -28.22
CA LEU A 403 35.57 -7.54 -29.26
C LEU A 403 34.48 -6.48 -29.04
N THR A 404 34.74 -5.28 -29.54
CA THR A 404 33.91 -4.09 -29.28
C THR A 404 32.96 -3.84 -30.45
N LEU A 405 31.68 -3.58 -30.17
CA LEU A 405 30.73 -3.08 -31.16
C LEU A 405 30.19 -1.71 -30.75
N ALA A 406 30.09 -0.81 -31.73
CA ALA A 406 29.65 0.57 -31.50
C ALA A 406 28.26 0.67 -30.87
N THR A 407 27.38 -0.30 -31.12
CA THR A 407 26.01 -0.32 -30.57
C THR A 407 25.94 -0.54 -29.05
N LYS A 408 27.03 -1.02 -28.42
CA LYS A 408 27.14 -1.15 -26.96
C LYS A 408 27.73 0.09 -26.28
N GLN A 409 28.39 1.00 -27.01
CA GLN A 409 29.11 2.14 -26.41
C GLN A 409 28.18 3.17 -25.75
N PRO A 410 27.07 3.65 -26.38
CA PRO A 410 26.25 4.71 -25.79
C PRO A 410 25.60 4.34 -24.45
N ALA A 411 25.22 3.07 -24.28
CA ALA A 411 24.61 2.58 -23.06
C ALA A 411 25.59 2.54 -21.86
N MET A 412 26.90 2.49 -22.13
CA MET A 412 27.95 2.38 -21.11
C MET A 412 28.66 3.71 -20.85
N THR A 413 28.75 4.60 -21.85
CA THR A 413 29.35 5.94 -21.70
C THR A 413 28.40 6.98 -21.12
N ALA A 414 27.09 6.90 -21.41
CA ALA A 414 26.12 7.88 -20.91
C ALA A 414 26.00 7.94 -19.37
N PRO A 415 26.01 6.81 -18.62
CA PRO A 415 26.01 6.85 -17.16
C PRO A 415 27.29 7.46 -16.56
N ALA A 416 28.45 7.19 -17.18
CA ALA A 416 29.74 7.70 -16.72
C ALA A 416 29.94 9.22 -16.95
N MET A 417 29.20 9.81 -17.89
CA MET A 417 29.18 11.27 -18.10
C MET A 417 28.14 12.00 -17.23
N ALA A 418 27.19 11.26 -16.67
CA ALA A 418 26.10 11.80 -15.84
C ALA A 418 26.35 11.65 -14.33
N ALA A 419 27.28 10.77 -13.93
CA ALA A 419 27.90 10.73 -12.61
C ALA A 419 28.95 11.84 -12.49
#